data_AF-A0A7S3I9U7-F1
#
_entry.id   AF-A0A7S3I9U7-F1
#
_cell.length_a   1.000
_cell.length_b   1.000
_cell.length_c   1.000
_cell.angle_alpha   90.00
_cell.angle_beta   90.00
_cell.angle_gamma   90.00
#
_symmetry.space_group_name_H-M   'P 1'
#
loop_
_entity.id
_entity.type
_entity.pdbx_description
1 polymer ?
#
loop_
_entity_poly.entity_id
_entity_poly.type
_entity_poly.pdbx_seq_one_letter_code
_entity_poly.pdbx_strand_id
1 'polypeptide(L)'
;EMWQHPFVEVFKLVNIGEWRVAQKEGDVTECLDRVTGKRVFRIAGAVSAANSIQIPRAKSQLKTLGLTGKYLYIQMHSPPSKLFSQHYEFVLKNAKTKSEEVMRVSLSNIFKETKATSAGIQVALHLSEKW
;
A
#
# COMPACT_ATOMS: atom_id res chain seq x y z
N GLU A 1 0.40 -7.60 -22.53
CA GLU A 1 -0.51 -7.42 -21.38
C GLU A 1 -0.26 -8.49 -20.35
N MET A 2 -0.22 -8.11 -19.07
CA MET A 2 -0.19 -9.07 -17.96
C MET A 2 -1.63 -9.53 -17.72
N TRP A 3 -1.89 -10.81 -17.49
CA TRP A 3 -3.24 -11.31 -17.22
C TRP A 3 -3.74 -10.80 -15.86
N GLN A 4 -4.85 -10.05 -15.81
CA GLN A 4 -5.38 -9.42 -14.58
C GLN A 4 -6.79 -9.91 -14.18
N HIS A 5 -7.34 -10.93 -14.85
CA HIS A 5 -8.72 -11.38 -14.64
C HIS A 5 -8.84 -12.58 -13.69
N PRO A 6 -9.82 -12.60 -12.76
CA PRO A 6 -10.77 -11.53 -12.44
C PRO A 6 -10.21 -10.43 -11.52
N PHE A 7 -9.08 -10.69 -10.85
CA PHE A 7 -8.33 -9.75 -10.03
C PHE A 7 -6.86 -10.17 -9.95
N VAL A 8 -6.00 -9.24 -9.55
CA VAL A 8 -4.57 -9.50 -9.28
C VAL A 8 -4.34 -9.44 -7.77
N GLU A 9 -3.74 -10.47 -7.22
CA GLU A 9 -3.21 -10.44 -5.86
C GLU A 9 -1.75 -9.96 -5.92
N VAL A 10 -1.50 -8.76 -5.41
CA VAL A 10 -0.23 -8.04 -5.60
C VAL A 10 0.93 -8.76 -4.93
N PHE A 11 0.74 -9.32 -3.72
CA PHE A 11 1.82 -9.96 -2.98
C PHE A 11 2.31 -11.26 -3.66
N LYS A 12 1.40 -12.03 -4.26
CA LYS A 12 1.71 -13.18 -5.11
C LYS A 12 2.39 -12.76 -6.41
N LEU A 13 1.86 -11.72 -7.08
CA LEU A 13 2.42 -11.24 -8.34
C LEU A 13 3.91 -10.91 -8.21
N VAL A 14 4.27 -10.23 -7.13
CA VAL A 14 5.64 -9.77 -6.89
C VAL A 14 6.51 -10.81 -6.16
N ASN A 15 5.95 -11.98 -5.85
CA ASN A 15 6.55 -13.00 -5.00
C ASN A 15 7.19 -12.38 -3.75
N ILE A 16 6.36 -11.73 -2.93
CA ILE A 16 6.79 -10.86 -1.82
C ILE A 16 7.79 -11.54 -0.86
N GLY A 17 7.73 -12.87 -0.71
CA GLY A 17 8.63 -13.64 0.15
C GLY A 17 10.10 -13.63 -0.29
N GLU A 18 10.38 -13.39 -1.58
CA GLU A 18 11.75 -13.30 -2.09
C GLU A 18 12.38 -11.91 -1.93
N TRP A 19 11.56 -10.87 -1.66
CA TRP A 19 12.01 -9.48 -1.50
C TRP A 19 12.89 -8.94 -2.65
N ARG A 20 12.79 -9.52 -3.85
CA ARG A 20 13.59 -9.10 -5.02
C ARG A 20 13.13 -7.74 -5.54
N VAL A 21 11.81 -7.58 -5.70
CA VAL A 21 11.19 -6.35 -6.23
C VAL A 21 10.57 -5.48 -5.15
N ALA A 22 10.47 -5.98 -3.91
CA ALA A 22 9.95 -5.26 -2.76
C ALA A 22 11.05 -4.92 -1.76
N GLN A 23 10.85 -3.88 -0.95
CA GLN A 23 11.75 -3.52 0.15
C GLN A 23 11.03 -3.79 1.46
N LYS A 24 11.75 -4.46 2.36
CA LYS A 24 11.36 -4.63 3.75
C LYS A 24 12.28 -3.76 4.61
N GLU A 25 11.70 -2.93 5.46
CA GLU A 25 12.44 -2.06 6.38
C GLU A 25 11.92 -2.24 7.80
N GLY A 26 12.83 -2.33 8.77
CA GLY A 26 12.48 -2.50 10.19
C GLY A 26 11.88 -3.87 10.54
N ASP A 27 11.00 -3.88 11.53
CA ASP A 27 10.31 -5.07 12.05
C ASP A 27 9.08 -5.39 11.20
N VAL A 28 9.32 -6.24 10.20
CA VAL A 28 8.30 -6.82 9.34
C VAL A 28 8.44 -8.34 9.35
N THR A 29 7.39 -9.00 9.81
CA THR A 29 7.34 -10.45 9.99
C THR A 29 6.09 -11.03 9.33
N GLU A 30 6.22 -12.20 8.72
CA GLU A 30 5.05 -12.97 8.26
C GLU A 30 4.54 -13.81 9.46
N CYS A 31 3.24 -13.78 9.70
CA CYS A 31 2.61 -14.58 10.75
C CYS A 31 1.23 -15.08 10.33
N LEU A 32 0.77 -16.17 10.95
CA LEU A 32 -0.61 -16.63 10.83
C LEU A 32 -1.50 -15.75 11.71
N ASP A 33 -2.41 -14.99 11.10
CA ASP A 33 -3.44 -14.27 11.85
C ASP A 33 -4.48 -15.24 12.39
N ARG A 34 -4.76 -15.15 13.69
CA ARG A 34 -5.61 -16.11 14.40
C ARG A 34 -7.10 -15.89 14.16
N VAL A 35 -7.50 -14.70 13.71
CA VAL A 35 -8.92 -14.35 13.49
C VAL A 35 -9.35 -14.76 12.08
N THR A 36 -8.54 -14.44 11.09
CA THR A 36 -8.81 -14.71 9.67
C THR A 36 -8.27 -16.06 9.21
N GLY A 37 -7.34 -16.68 9.95
CA GLY A 37 -6.66 -17.92 9.58
C GLY A 37 -5.72 -17.78 8.39
N LYS A 38 -5.39 -16.55 7.96
CA LYS A 38 -4.54 -16.28 6.79
C LYS A 38 -3.13 -15.87 7.22
N ARG A 39 -2.14 -16.11 6.35
CA ARG A 39 -0.80 -15.51 6.52
C ARG A 39 -0.87 -14.02 6.18
N VAL A 40 -0.37 -13.20 7.09
CA VAL A 40 -0.34 -11.74 6.99
C VAL A 40 1.06 -11.22 7.26
N PHE A 41 1.38 -10.04 6.75
CA PHE A 41 2.57 -9.31 7.16
C PHE A 41 2.23 -8.40 8.34
N ARG A 42 2.87 -8.66 9.48
CA ARG A 42 2.84 -7.79 10.64
C ARG A 42 3.99 -6.81 10.56
N ILE A 43 3.65 -5.53 10.44
CA ILE A 43 4.59 -4.42 10.52
C ILE A 43 4.47 -3.85 11.94
N ALA A 44 5.54 -3.95 12.72
CA ALA A 44 5.59 -3.55 14.12
C ALA A 44 6.76 -2.57 14.35
N GLY A 45 6.82 -1.98 15.55
CA GLY A 45 7.88 -1.06 15.94
C GLY A 45 7.36 0.20 16.62
N ALA A 46 8.26 0.89 17.33
CA ALA A 46 7.93 2.13 18.04
C ALA A 46 7.75 3.32 17.08
N VAL A 47 8.51 3.35 15.98
CA VAL A 47 8.52 4.43 15.01
C VAL A 47 7.88 3.96 13.70
N SER A 48 6.65 4.41 13.41
CA SER A 48 5.90 3.95 12.22
C SER A 48 6.66 4.17 10.91
N ALA A 49 7.38 5.28 10.76
CA ALA A 49 8.13 5.59 9.53
C ALA A 49 9.34 4.69 9.29
N ALA A 50 9.84 3.98 10.31
CA ALA A 50 11.02 3.12 10.21
C ALA A 50 10.68 1.65 9.89
N ASN A 51 9.39 1.31 9.79
CA ASN A 51 8.93 -0.06 9.60
C ASN A 51 7.95 -0.09 8.42
N SER A 52 8.35 -0.68 7.30
CA SER A 52 7.54 -0.60 6.08
C SER A 52 7.78 -1.74 5.09
N ILE A 53 6.78 -1.92 4.22
CA ILE A 53 6.92 -2.68 2.98
C ILE A 53 6.71 -1.69 1.83
N GLN A 54 7.68 -1.61 0.93
CA GLN A 54 7.59 -0.78 -0.27
C GLN A 54 7.63 -1.66 -1.52
N ILE A 55 6.69 -1.42 -2.45
CA ILE A 55 6.57 -2.16 -3.70
C ILE A 55 6.27 -1.16 -4.84
N PRO A 56 7.10 -1.10 -5.88
CA PRO A 56 8.44 -1.69 -5.98
C PRO A 56 9.45 -0.98 -5.06
N ARG A 57 10.56 -1.65 -4.73
CA ARG A 57 11.66 -1.04 -3.97
C ARG A 57 12.31 0.12 -4.74
N ALA A 58 12.76 1.15 -4.03
CA ALA A 58 13.24 2.40 -4.62
C ALA A 58 14.39 2.23 -5.64
N LYS A 59 15.27 1.23 -5.45
CA LYS A 59 16.41 0.92 -6.34
C LYS A 59 16.17 -0.30 -7.25
N SER A 60 14.91 -0.64 -7.51
CA SER A 60 14.55 -1.74 -8.42
C SER A 60 14.68 -1.32 -9.90
N GLN A 61 14.96 -2.28 -10.79
CA GLN A 61 14.77 -2.08 -12.23
C GLN A 61 13.28 -1.92 -12.57
N LEU A 62 12.39 -2.54 -11.80
CA LEU A 62 10.95 -2.38 -11.90
C LEU A 62 10.53 -1.07 -11.22
N LYS A 63 10.19 -0.04 -12.01
CA LYS A 63 9.75 1.27 -11.48
C LYS A 63 8.27 1.35 -11.15
N THR A 64 7.44 0.51 -11.76
CA THR A 64 5.98 0.49 -11.61
C THR A 64 5.49 -0.95 -11.73
N LEU A 65 4.34 -1.27 -11.14
CA LEU A 65 3.74 -2.60 -11.26
C LEU A 65 3.00 -2.83 -12.59
N GLY A 66 2.74 -1.77 -13.38
CA GLY A 66 2.02 -1.86 -14.65
C GLY A 66 0.58 -2.40 -14.51
N LEU A 67 0.00 -2.33 -13.31
CA LEU A 67 -1.35 -2.82 -13.04
C LEU A 67 -2.39 -1.80 -13.50
N THR A 68 -3.52 -2.30 -13.99
CA THR A 68 -4.65 -1.50 -14.43
C THR A 68 -5.90 -1.94 -13.69
N GLY A 69 -6.81 -1.02 -13.39
CA GLY A 69 -8.02 -1.38 -12.69
C GLY A 69 -8.78 -0.18 -12.14
N LYS A 70 -10.04 -0.41 -11.81
CA LYS A 70 -10.92 0.61 -11.21
C LYS A 70 -10.92 0.55 -9.69
N TYR A 71 -10.60 -0.61 -9.11
CA TYR A 71 -10.71 -0.86 -7.68
C TYR A 71 -9.40 -1.43 -7.14
N LEU A 72 -9.01 -0.95 -5.96
CA LEU A 72 -7.94 -1.49 -5.15
C LEU A 72 -8.56 -1.98 -3.84
N TYR A 73 -8.42 -3.27 -3.56
CA TYR A 73 -8.90 -3.87 -2.32
C TYR A 73 -7.73 -4.06 -1.37
N ILE A 74 -7.88 -3.58 -0.14
CA ILE A 74 -6.87 -3.67 0.91
C ILE A 74 -7.53 -4.27 2.13
N GLN A 75 -6.93 -5.34 2.67
CA GLN A 75 -7.32 -5.91 3.95
C GLN A 75 -6.22 -5.60 4.96
N MET A 76 -6.55 -4.87 6.01
CA MET A 76 -5.59 -4.48 7.04
C MET A 76 -6.28 -4.32 8.39
N HIS A 77 -5.50 -4.47 9.44
CA HIS A 77 -5.91 -4.21 10.82
C HIS A 77 -4.83 -3.39 11.51
N SER A 78 -5.24 -2.35 12.23
CA SER A 78 -4.35 -1.55 13.06
C SER A 78 -4.80 -1.67 14.52
N PRO A 79 -3.92 -2.09 15.45
CA PRO A 79 -4.25 -2.09 16.86
C PRO A 79 -4.64 -0.68 17.36
N PRO A 80 -5.44 -0.60 18.44
CA PRO A 80 -5.74 0.67 19.09
C PRO A 80 -4.47 1.46 19.42
N SER A 81 -4.54 2.78 19.26
CA SER A 81 -3.45 3.72 19.57
C SER A 81 -2.16 3.53 18.76
N LYS A 82 -2.14 2.70 17.71
CA LYS A 82 -1.02 2.59 16.78
C LYS A 82 -1.24 3.48 15.56
N LEU A 83 -0.18 4.17 15.15
CA LEU A 83 -0.17 4.99 13.95
C LEU A 83 0.22 4.16 12.73
N PHE A 84 -0.43 4.42 11.60
CA PHE A 84 -0.09 3.81 10.32
C PHE A 84 -0.20 4.84 9.19
N SER A 85 0.51 4.61 8.10
CA SER A 85 0.32 5.32 6.84
C SER A 85 0.49 4.36 5.66
N GLN A 86 -0.31 4.56 4.62
CA GLN A 86 -0.24 3.81 3.38
C GLN A 86 -0.21 4.79 2.22
N HIS A 87 0.62 4.50 1.22
CA HIS A 87 0.77 5.36 0.06
C HIS A 87 0.59 4.52 -1.21
N TYR A 88 -0.30 4.98 -2.07
CA TYR A 88 -0.61 4.34 -3.35
C TYR A 88 -0.38 5.35 -4.46
N GLU A 89 0.39 4.97 -5.47
CA GLU A 89 0.68 5.82 -6.62
C GLU A 89 -0.05 5.28 -7.83
N PHE A 90 -0.83 6.16 -8.45
CA PHE A 90 -1.61 5.85 -9.64
C PHE A 90 -1.16 6.74 -10.79
N VAL A 91 -1.07 6.16 -11.98
CA VAL A 91 -0.94 6.93 -13.21
C VAL A 91 -2.36 7.20 -13.70
N LEU A 92 -2.74 8.47 -13.73
CA LEU A 92 -4.05 8.91 -14.18
C LEU A 92 -3.93 9.72 -15.47
N LYS A 93 -4.88 9.53 -16.38
CA LYS A 93 -4.98 10.34 -17.58
C LYS A 93 -5.75 11.61 -17.28
N ASN A 94 -5.09 12.76 -17.40
CA ASN A 94 -5.73 14.05 -17.22
C ASN A 94 -6.74 14.29 -18.35
N ALA A 95 -8.00 14.52 -17.99
CA ALA A 95 -9.08 14.67 -18.97
C ALA A 95 -8.91 15.89 -19.89
N LYS A 96 -8.27 16.95 -19.41
CA LYS A 96 -8.07 18.22 -20.12
C LYS A 96 -6.85 18.19 -21.04
N THR A 97 -5.69 17.84 -20.49
CA THR A 97 -4.40 17.86 -21.21
C THR A 97 -4.11 16.56 -21.96
N LYS A 98 -4.84 15.48 -21.66
CA LYS A 98 -4.61 14.10 -22.14
C LYS A 98 -3.26 13.51 -21.74
N SER A 99 -2.47 14.20 -20.92
CA SER A 99 -1.22 13.71 -20.36
C SER A 99 -1.46 12.69 -19.25
N GLU A 100 -0.51 11.79 -19.07
CA GLU A 100 -0.43 10.92 -17.91
C GLU A 100 0.25 11.68 -16.75
N GLU A 101 -0.37 11.63 -15.58
CA GLU A 101 0.10 12.27 -14.36
C GLU A 101 0.12 11.27 -13.21
N VAL A 102 1.15 11.34 -12.38
CA VAL A 102 1.24 10.51 -11.17
C VAL A 102 0.49 11.21 -10.05
N MET A 103 -0.48 10.51 -9.46
CA MET A 103 -1.20 10.96 -8.28
C MET A 103 -0.93 10.00 -7.13
N ARG A 104 -0.46 10.52 -6.00
CA ARG A 104 -0.33 9.74 -4.76
C ARG A 104 -1.58 9.90 -3.90
N VAL A 105 -2.19 8.78 -3.50
CA VAL A 105 -3.23 8.74 -2.48
C VAL A 105 -2.61 8.18 -1.21
N SER A 106 -2.71 8.94 -0.13
CA SER A 106 -2.16 8.58 1.18
C SER A 106 -3.29 8.38 2.18
N LEU A 107 -3.32 7.23 2.85
CA LEU A 107 -4.34 6.88 3.85
C LEU A 107 -3.64 6.73 5.21
N SER A 108 -4.06 7.49 6.22
CA SER A 108 -3.41 7.44 7.54
C SER A 108 -4.32 7.94 8.65
N ASN A 109 -4.15 7.38 9.85
CA ASN A 109 -4.74 7.91 11.08
C ASN A 109 -3.90 9.05 11.72
N ILE A 110 -2.81 9.46 11.08
CA ILE A 110 -1.99 10.64 11.47
C ILE A 110 -2.63 11.92 10.91
N PHE A 111 -3.31 11.84 9.77
CA PHE A 111 -3.94 12.99 9.15
C PHE A 111 -5.18 13.40 9.94
N LYS A 112 -5.28 14.70 10.27
CA LYS A 112 -6.42 15.27 11.00
C LYS A 112 -7.64 15.50 10.11
N GLU A 113 -7.42 15.68 8.81
CA GLU A 113 -8.45 15.98 7.82
C GLU A 113 -8.06 15.41 6.46
N THR A 114 -9.07 15.16 5.63
CA THR A 114 -8.88 14.76 4.24
C THR A 114 -8.71 16.01 3.38
N LYS A 115 -7.62 16.06 2.60
CA LYS A 115 -7.32 17.22 1.74
C LYS A 115 -6.54 16.85 0.50
N ALA A 116 -6.72 17.67 -0.53
CA ALA A 116 -5.83 17.69 -1.68
C ALA A 116 -4.54 18.47 -1.33
N THR A 117 -3.43 18.05 -1.91
CA THR A 117 -2.10 18.63 -1.77
C THR A 117 -1.44 18.73 -3.14
N SER A 118 -0.33 19.44 -3.25
CA SER A 118 0.45 19.47 -4.49
C SER A 118 0.97 18.09 -4.93
N ALA A 119 1.11 17.15 -4.00
CA ALA A 119 1.62 15.79 -4.26
C ALA A 119 0.51 14.74 -4.47
N GLY A 120 -0.77 15.11 -4.39
CA GLY A 120 -1.91 14.20 -4.48
C GLY A 120 -2.92 14.38 -3.33
N ILE A 121 -3.49 13.31 -2.81
CA ILE A 121 -4.59 13.34 -1.82
C ILE A 121 -4.14 12.69 -0.52
N GLN A 122 -4.40 13.35 0.60
CA GLN A 122 -4.29 12.79 1.95
C GLN A 122 -5.70 12.52 2.48
N VAL A 123 -5.94 11.31 2.97
CA VAL A 123 -7.23 10.89 3.52
C VAL A 123 -7.05 10.48 4.98
N ALA A 124 -7.72 11.20 5.87
CA ALA A 124 -7.82 10.80 7.27
C ALA A 124 -8.61 9.49 7.36
N LEU A 125 -7.96 8.43 7.86
CA LEU A 125 -8.54 7.08 7.91
C LEU A 125 -8.41 6.51 9.32
N HIS A 126 -9.55 6.29 9.97
CA HIS A 126 -9.65 5.54 11.23
C HIS A 126 -10.28 4.18 10.95
N LEU A 127 -9.54 3.11 11.26
CA LEU A 127 -10.02 1.74 11.09
C LEU A 127 -10.78 1.28 12.32
N SER A 128 -11.74 0.38 12.13
CA SER A 128 -12.34 -0.36 13.23
C SER A 128 -11.33 -1.29 13.89
N GLU A 129 -11.61 -1.65 15.16
CA GLU A 129 -10.81 -2.63 15.91
C GLU A 129 -11.00 -4.08 15.41
N LYS A 130 -11.99 -4.32 14.55
CA LYS A 130 -12.27 -5.64 13.95
C LYS A 130 -11.66 -5.73 12.55
N TRP A 131 -11.29 -6.96 12.19
CA TRP A 131 -10.93 -7.37 10.82
C TRP A 131 -12.10 -7.23 9.85
#